data_AF-A0AA42ZRJ8-F1
#
_entry.id   AF-A0AA42ZRJ8-F1
#
_cell.length_a   1.000
_cell.length_b   1.000
_cell.length_c   1.000
_cell.angle_alpha   90.00
_cell.angle_beta   90.00
_cell.angle_gamma   90.00
#
_symmetry.space_group_name_H-M   'P 1'
#
loop_
_entity.id
_entity.type
_entity.pdbx_description
1 polymer ?
#
loop_
_entity_poly.entity_id
_entity_poly.type
_entity_poly.pdbx_seq_one_letter_code
_entity_poly.pdbx_strand_id
1 'polypeptide(L)'
;MAAGENLSQLINVVAKQHMLTQMMSKESLLVALEVDKARNLHNLRSNQAFFDRVQQGLRYGDITLSVPGTRRPKILEKLDRVEELWPLFGNAVETSVSAGSVSAERLDTIAEVNLALLEATEDTVRAYREAAARGGLFSMIGIAIDQSGHQRTLTQKMSKEFLLIAYG
;
A
#
# COMPACT_ATOMS: atom_id res chain seq x y z
N MET A 1 -6.21 12.18 23.93
CA MET A 1 -5.14 12.14 22.90
C MET A 1 -5.11 13.48 22.19
N ALA A 2 -3.95 14.13 22.13
CA ALA A 2 -3.82 15.44 21.50
C ALA A 2 -4.04 15.31 19.99
N ALA A 3 -4.79 16.24 19.40
CA ALA A 3 -5.19 16.20 17.98
C ALA A 3 -4.01 16.06 16.99
N GLY A 4 -2.80 16.44 17.39
CA GLY A 4 -1.58 16.32 16.58
C GLY A 4 -0.96 14.92 16.51
N GLU A 5 -1.17 14.07 17.50
CA GLU A 5 -0.61 12.71 17.54
C GLU A 5 -1.34 11.76 16.57
N ASN A 6 -2.66 11.93 16.44
CA ASN A 6 -3.49 11.20 15.48
C ASN A 6 -3.15 11.52 14.01
N LEU A 7 -2.70 12.73 13.71
CA LEU A 7 -2.43 13.15 12.32
C LEU A 7 -1.16 12.48 11.76
N SER A 8 -0.09 12.42 12.55
CA SER A 8 1.15 11.75 12.14
C SER A 8 0.95 10.24 11.98
N GLN A 9 0.17 9.62 12.86
CA GLN A 9 -0.18 8.20 12.74
C GLN A 9 -1.02 7.94 11.49
N LEU A 10 -2.04 8.75 11.22
CA LEU A 10 -2.85 8.66 10.01
C LEU A 10 -2.00 8.75 8.75
N ILE A 11 -1.13 9.76 8.64
CA ILE A 11 -0.25 9.92 7.47
C ILE A 11 0.65 8.70 7.30
N ASN A 12 1.25 8.18 8.38
CA ASN A 12 2.07 6.97 8.30
C ASN A 12 1.27 5.73 7.87
N VAL A 13 0.02 5.59 8.31
CA VAL A 13 -0.86 4.48 7.91
C VAL A 13 -1.22 4.58 6.42
N VAL A 14 -1.60 5.76 5.93
CA VAL A 14 -1.90 5.99 4.51
C VAL A 14 -0.65 5.73 3.66
N ALA A 15 0.51 6.28 4.05
CA ALA A 15 1.79 6.10 3.37
C ALA A 15 2.20 4.61 3.28
N LYS A 16 1.77 3.79 4.23
CA LYS A 16 2.10 2.37 4.17
C LYS A 16 1.43 1.68 2.98
N GLN A 17 0.31 2.18 2.45
CA GLN A 17 -0.38 1.57 1.30
C GLN A 17 0.51 1.48 0.06
N HIS A 18 1.18 2.56 -0.34
CA HIS A 18 2.05 2.52 -1.53
C HIS A 18 3.22 1.55 -1.35
N MET A 19 3.80 1.48 -0.14
CA MET A 19 4.85 0.51 0.18
C MET A 19 4.35 -0.95 0.07
N LEU A 20 3.15 -1.24 0.54
CA LEU A 20 2.58 -2.60 0.52
C LEU A 20 2.42 -3.12 -0.92
N THR A 21 1.99 -2.27 -1.87
CA THR A 21 1.85 -2.68 -3.28
C THR A 21 3.19 -3.16 -3.86
N GLN A 22 4.28 -2.45 -3.55
CA GLN A 22 5.63 -2.81 -4.00
C GLN A 22 6.15 -4.04 -3.28
N MET A 23 5.90 -4.14 -1.96
CA MET A 23 6.29 -5.31 -1.16
C MET A 23 5.61 -6.58 -1.66
N MET A 24 4.29 -6.55 -1.87
CA MET A 24 3.55 -7.72 -2.36
C MET A 24 4.01 -8.12 -3.77
N SER A 25 4.30 -7.17 -4.64
CA SER A 25 4.83 -7.49 -5.99
C SER A 25 6.17 -8.21 -5.91
N LYS A 26 7.09 -7.70 -5.08
CA LYS A 26 8.39 -8.33 -4.81
C LYS A 26 8.22 -9.72 -4.18
N GLU A 27 7.34 -9.86 -3.20
CA GLU A 27 7.07 -11.13 -2.51
C GLU A 27 6.47 -12.17 -3.48
N SER A 28 5.59 -11.77 -4.40
CA SER A 28 5.07 -12.66 -5.44
C SER A 28 6.18 -13.15 -6.37
N LEU A 29 7.13 -12.29 -6.76
CA LEU A 29 8.30 -12.71 -7.54
C LEU A 29 9.18 -13.69 -6.78
N LEU A 30 9.43 -13.43 -5.48
CA LEU A 30 10.21 -14.34 -4.64
C LEU A 30 9.53 -15.72 -4.50
N VAL A 31 8.19 -15.76 -4.39
CA VAL A 31 7.44 -17.02 -4.40
C VAL A 31 7.60 -17.75 -5.73
N ALA A 32 7.49 -17.04 -6.86
CA ALA A 32 7.64 -17.64 -8.19
C ALA A 32 9.07 -18.17 -8.45
N LEU A 33 10.08 -17.52 -7.87
CA LEU A 33 11.47 -17.96 -7.88
C LEU A 33 11.79 -19.03 -6.81
N GLU A 34 10.78 -19.49 -6.06
CA GLU A 34 10.90 -20.46 -4.95
C GLU A 34 11.88 -20.02 -3.83
N VAL A 35 12.14 -18.72 -3.70
CA VAL A 35 12.99 -18.14 -2.64
C VAL A 35 12.16 -17.85 -1.40
N ASP A 36 12.50 -18.49 -0.28
CA ASP A 36 11.80 -18.30 1.01
C ASP A 36 10.26 -18.39 0.89
N LYS A 37 9.78 -19.26 0.00
CA LYS A 37 8.40 -19.31 -0.46
C LYS A 37 7.35 -19.28 0.65
N ALA A 38 7.49 -20.13 1.66
CA ALA A 38 6.54 -20.20 2.77
C ALA A 38 6.44 -18.86 3.54
N ARG A 39 7.59 -18.20 3.74
CA ARG A 39 7.65 -16.89 4.39
C ARG A 39 7.02 -15.81 3.52
N ASN A 40 7.30 -15.81 2.23
CA ASN A 40 6.74 -14.82 1.31
C ASN A 40 5.22 -15.00 1.13
N LEU A 41 4.70 -16.22 1.08
CA LEU A 41 3.24 -16.48 1.09
C LEU A 41 2.56 -15.97 2.37
N HIS A 42 3.19 -16.18 3.53
CA HIS A 42 2.71 -15.61 4.80
C HIS A 42 2.69 -14.07 4.77
N ASN A 43 3.75 -13.46 4.25
CA ASN A 43 3.85 -12.01 4.13
C ASN A 43 2.79 -11.45 3.18
N LEU A 44 2.58 -12.09 2.01
CA LEU A 44 1.54 -11.71 1.06
C LEU A 44 0.17 -11.67 1.73
N ARG A 45 -0.22 -12.74 2.44
CA ARG A 45 -1.48 -12.81 3.19
C ARG A 45 -1.61 -11.65 4.19
N SER A 46 -0.55 -11.42 4.97
CA SER A 46 -0.54 -10.40 6.02
C SER A 46 -0.60 -8.98 5.44
N ASN A 47 0.14 -8.73 4.37
CA ASN A 47 0.22 -7.45 3.68
C ASN A 47 -1.10 -7.12 2.96
N GLN A 48 -1.72 -8.11 2.31
CA GLN A 48 -3.02 -7.97 1.67
C GLN A 48 -4.08 -7.59 2.72
N ALA A 49 -4.21 -8.37 3.79
CA ALA A 49 -5.19 -8.12 4.85
C ALA A 49 -4.99 -6.74 5.51
N PHE A 50 -3.73 -6.30 5.69
CA PHE A 50 -3.45 -4.98 6.21
C PHE A 50 -3.80 -3.87 5.20
N PHE A 51 -3.56 -4.07 3.90
CA PHE A 51 -3.97 -3.13 2.86
C PHE A 51 -5.50 -2.95 2.84
N ASP A 52 -6.26 -4.05 2.83
CA ASP A 52 -7.73 -4.05 2.87
C ASP A 52 -8.27 -3.27 4.06
N ARG A 53 -7.72 -3.57 5.24
CA ARG A 53 -8.10 -2.93 6.49
C ARG A 53 -7.83 -1.43 6.46
N VAL A 54 -6.66 -1.01 5.95
CA VAL A 54 -6.34 0.41 5.81
C VAL A 54 -7.30 1.08 4.84
N GLN A 55 -7.56 0.50 3.66
CA GLN A 55 -8.47 1.08 2.66
C GLN A 55 -9.87 1.31 3.24
N GLN A 56 -10.44 0.31 3.91
CA GLN A 56 -11.73 0.43 4.58
C GLN A 56 -11.69 1.44 5.74
N GLY A 57 -10.63 1.42 6.54
CA GLY A 57 -10.43 2.34 7.66
C GLY A 57 -10.35 3.80 7.20
N LEU A 58 -9.71 4.10 6.06
CA LEU A 58 -9.63 5.45 5.53
C LEU A 58 -11.00 6.02 5.14
N ARG A 59 -11.90 5.16 4.63
CA ARG A 59 -13.26 5.56 4.27
C ARG A 59 -14.18 5.67 5.50
N TYR A 60 -14.23 4.63 6.33
CA TYR A 60 -15.27 4.48 7.37
C TYR A 60 -14.77 4.71 8.80
N GLY A 61 -13.45 4.75 8.99
CA GLY A 61 -12.79 4.81 10.29
C GLY A 61 -12.38 3.43 10.79
N ASP A 62 -11.26 3.38 11.52
CA ASP A 62 -10.76 2.22 12.26
C ASP A 62 -10.07 2.70 13.53
N ILE A 63 -10.69 2.42 14.68
CA ILE A 63 -10.19 2.88 15.98
C ILE A 63 -8.89 2.19 16.39
N THR A 64 -8.65 0.96 15.92
CA THR A 64 -7.41 0.22 16.23
C THR A 64 -6.23 0.78 15.45
N LEU A 65 -6.48 1.30 14.25
CA LEU A 65 -5.47 1.97 13.42
C LEU A 65 -5.39 3.47 13.69
N SER A 66 -6.16 4.01 14.65
CA SER A 66 -6.30 5.45 14.90
C SER A 66 -6.70 6.25 13.64
N VAL A 67 -7.51 5.65 12.76
CA VAL A 67 -7.98 6.27 11.53
C VAL A 67 -9.41 6.78 11.73
N PRO A 68 -9.67 8.10 11.67
CA PRO A 68 -11.00 8.66 11.97
C PRO A 68 -12.04 8.53 10.82
N GLY A 69 -11.67 7.94 9.68
CA GLY A 69 -12.48 7.97 8.46
C GLY A 69 -12.51 9.35 7.80
N THR A 70 -13.08 9.46 6.60
CA THR A 70 -13.14 10.74 5.86
C THR A 70 -14.47 10.93 5.16
N ARG A 71 -14.92 12.19 5.08
CA ARG A 71 -16.06 12.63 4.27
C ARG A 71 -15.67 13.67 3.22
N ARG A 72 -14.38 13.94 3.05
CA ARG A 72 -13.89 14.97 2.14
C ARG A 72 -13.98 14.45 0.70
N PRO A 73 -14.74 15.08 -0.21
CA PRO A 73 -14.95 14.56 -1.55
C PRO A 73 -13.64 14.28 -2.31
N LYS A 74 -12.67 15.20 -2.24
CA LYS A 74 -11.35 15.03 -2.87
C LYS A 74 -10.58 13.79 -2.38
N ILE A 75 -10.73 13.40 -1.12
CA ILE A 75 -10.06 12.21 -0.58
C ILE A 75 -10.85 10.97 -0.98
N LEU A 76 -12.18 11.02 -0.91
CA LEU A 76 -13.05 9.91 -1.33
C LEU A 76 -12.81 9.55 -2.79
N GLU A 77 -12.67 10.52 -3.70
CA GLU A 77 -12.33 10.30 -5.11
C GLU A 77 -11.00 9.54 -5.29
N LYS A 78 -9.98 9.83 -4.46
CA LYS A 78 -8.71 9.11 -4.51
C LYS A 78 -8.84 7.69 -3.96
N LEU A 79 -9.64 7.50 -2.92
CA LEU A 79 -9.96 6.17 -2.39
C LEU A 79 -10.76 5.33 -3.39
N ASP A 80 -11.71 5.93 -4.10
CA ASP A 80 -12.48 5.28 -5.17
C ASP A 80 -11.52 4.76 -6.26
N ARG A 81 -10.53 5.56 -6.68
CA ARG A 81 -9.53 5.14 -7.66
C ARG A 81 -8.69 3.95 -7.19
N VAL A 82 -8.34 3.90 -5.91
CA VAL A 82 -7.65 2.73 -5.34
C VAL A 82 -8.58 1.51 -5.33
N GLU A 83 -9.86 1.68 -4.98
CA GLU A 83 -10.87 0.62 -4.97
C GLU A 83 -11.19 0.07 -6.38
N GLU A 84 -11.00 0.86 -7.44
CA GLU A 84 -11.12 0.38 -8.83
C GLU A 84 -9.97 -0.55 -9.23
N LEU A 85 -8.74 -0.22 -8.83
CA LEU A 85 -7.53 -0.93 -9.24
C LEU A 85 -7.21 -2.13 -8.33
N TRP A 86 -7.54 -2.00 -7.05
CA TRP A 86 -7.17 -2.98 -6.03
C TRP A 86 -7.71 -4.39 -6.29
N PRO A 87 -8.96 -4.62 -6.72
CA PRO A 87 -9.46 -5.97 -6.95
C PRO A 87 -8.62 -6.78 -7.95
N LEU A 88 -8.08 -6.14 -9.00
CA LEU A 88 -7.22 -6.81 -9.98
C LEU A 88 -5.93 -7.32 -9.32
N PHE A 89 -5.28 -6.45 -8.55
CA PHE A 89 -4.04 -6.78 -7.85
C PHE A 89 -4.27 -7.74 -6.68
N GLY A 90 -5.24 -7.45 -5.83
CA GLY A 90 -5.58 -8.18 -4.61
C GLY A 90 -6.03 -9.61 -4.92
N ASN A 91 -6.88 -9.82 -5.93
CA ASN A 91 -7.32 -11.17 -6.31
C ASN A 91 -6.15 -12.03 -6.83
N ALA A 92 -5.21 -11.44 -7.57
CA ALA A 92 -4.02 -12.15 -8.04
C ALA A 92 -3.13 -12.58 -6.86
N VAL A 93 -2.98 -11.73 -5.84
CA VAL A 93 -2.28 -12.06 -4.60
C VAL A 93 -3.01 -13.14 -3.80
N GLU A 94 -4.32 -12.99 -3.58
CA GLU A 94 -5.13 -13.92 -2.80
C GLU A 94 -5.15 -15.32 -3.40
N THR A 95 -5.31 -15.39 -4.72
CA THR A 95 -5.27 -16.66 -5.46
C THR A 95 -3.90 -17.31 -5.31
N SER A 96 -2.83 -16.51 -5.29
CA SER A 96 -1.48 -17.04 -5.09
C SER A 96 -1.20 -17.55 -3.70
N VAL A 97 -1.71 -16.85 -2.69
CA VAL A 97 -1.67 -17.30 -1.31
C VAL A 97 -2.44 -18.61 -1.13
N SER A 98 -3.64 -18.70 -1.74
CA SER A 98 -4.51 -19.87 -1.64
C SER A 98 -3.95 -21.09 -2.39
N ALA A 99 -3.34 -20.87 -3.56
CA ALA A 99 -2.68 -21.91 -4.34
C ALA A 99 -1.29 -22.30 -3.80
N GLY A 100 -0.76 -21.56 -2.81
CA GLY A 100 0.59 -21.76 -2.29
C GLY A 100 1.69 -21.56 -3.33
N SER A 101 1.43 -20.84 -4.42
CA SER A 101 2.32 -20.62 -5.56
C SER A 101 1.83 -19.42 -6.38
N VAL A 102 2.70 -18.79 -7.15
CA VAL A 102 2.34 -17.69 -8.06
C VAL A 102 2.58 -18.16 -9.50
N SER A 103 1.56 -18.09 -10.37
CA SER A 103 1.70 -18.41 -11.80
C SER A 103 2.18 -17.19 -12.59
N ALA A 104 2.74 -17.42 -13.79
CA ALA A 104 3.18 -16.35 -14.70
C ALA A 104 2.05 -15.34 -14.98
N GLU A 105 0.86 -15.81 -15.36
CA GLU A 105 -0.32 -14.96 -15.60
C GLU A 105 -0.67 -14.04 -14.40
N ARG A 106 -0.49 -14.55 -13.18
CA ARG A 106 -0.73 -13.77 -11.95
C ARG A 106 0.39 -12.76 -11.69
N LEU A 107 1.63 -13.10 -12.03
CA LEU A 107 2.74 -12.14 -12.01
C LEU A 107 2.53 -11.02 -13.04
N ASP A 108 2.08 -11.35 -14.24
CA ASP A 108 1.80 -10.36 -15.29
C ASP A 108 0.71 -9.40 -14.83
N THR A 109 -0.39 -9.93 -14.29
CA THR A 109 -1.46 -9.10 -13.71
C THR A 109 -0.92 -8.18 -12.60
N ILE A 110 -0.09 -8.71 -11.70
CA ILE A 110 0.52 -7.93 -10.62
C ILE A 110 1.41 -6.82 -11.20
N ALA A 111 2.26 -7.13 -12.19
CA ALA A 111 3.20 -6.20 -12.79
C ALA A 111 2.49 -5.07 -13.56
N GLU A 112 1.49 -5.41 -14.37
CA GLU A 112 0.71 -4.46 -15.18
C GLU A 112 -0.06 -3.45 -14.31
N VAL A 113 -0.69 -3.94 -13.24
CA VAL A 113 -1.51 -3.09 -12.36
C VAL A 113 -0.65 -2.30 -11.36
N ASN A 114 0.56 -2.79 -11.03
CA ASN A 114 1.36 -2.24 -9.94
C ASN A 114 1.65 -0.74 -10.07
N LEU A 115 2.00 -0.25 -11.26
CA LEU A 115 2.37 1.16 -11.43
C LEU A 115 1.16 2.08 -11.24
N ALA A 116 0.02 1.75 -11.85
CA ALA A 116 -1.20 2.54 -11.70
C ALA A 116 -1.69 2.54 -10.24
N LEU A 117 -1.58 1.41 -9.54
CA LEU A 117 -1.96 1.29 -8.14
C LEU A 117 -1.00 2.06 -7.21
N LEU A 118 0.31 2.06 -7.52
CA LEU A 118 1.30 2.87 -6.83
C LEU A 118 0.95 4.36 -6.94
N GLU A 119 0.69 4.85 -8.16
CA GLU A 119 0.32 6.25 -8.39
C GLU A 119 -0.98 6.62 -7.65
N ALA A 120 -2.00 5.75 -7.68
CA ALA A 120 -3.26 6.00 -6.98
C ALA A 120 -3.10 6.09 -5.45
N THR A 121 -2.25 5.24 -4.87
CA THR A 121 -1.96 5.27 -3.43
C THR A 121 -1.08 6.47 -3.04
N GLU A 122 -0.13 6.89 -3.87
CA GLU A 122 0.65 8.12 -3.67
C GLU A 122 -0.22 9.39 -3.78
N ASP A 123 -1.18 9.40 -4.70
CA ASP A 123 -2.17 10.47 -4.83
C ASP A 123 -3.06 10.58 -3.59
N THR A 124 -3.46 9.43 -3.01
CA THR A 124 -4.21 9.40 -1.75
C THR A 124 -3.41 10.02 -0.61
N VAL A 125 -2.14 9.63 -0.45
CA VAL A 125 -1.22 10.25 0.52
C VAL A 125 -1.13 11.76 0.33
N ARG A 126 -0.96 12.23 -0.92
CA ARG A 126 -0.87 13.67 -1.23
C ARG A 126 -2.14 14.41 -0.81
N ALA A 127 -3.31 13.86 -1.09
CA ALA A 127 -4.58 14.46 -0.68
C ALA A 127 -4.72 14.56 0.85
N TYR A 128 -4.27 13.54 1.60
CA TYR A 128 -4.23 13.59 3.06
C TYR A 128 -3.24 14.64 3.57
N ARG A 129 -2.06 14.77 2.95
CA ARG A 129 -1.08 15.81 3.29
C ARG A 129 -1.61 17.22 3.07
N GLU A 130 -2.26 17.48 1.95
CA GLU A 130 -2.88 18.79 1.66
C GLU A 130 -4.03 19.10 2.62
N ALA A 131 -4.78 18.06 3.04
CA ALA A 131 -5.79 18.19 4.08
C ALA A 131 -5.16 18.52 5.45
N ALA A 132 -4.01 17.91 5.76
CA ALA A 132 -3.25 18.01 7.00
C ALA A 132 -2.46 19.33 7.14
N ALA A 133 -1.90 19.86 6.05
CA ALA A 133 -1.07 21.06 6.03
C ALA A 133 -1.78 22.31 6.57
N ARG A 134 -3.12 22.31 6.56
CA ARG A 134 -3.95 23.34 7.20
C ARG A 134 -3.96 23.28 8.75
N GLY A 135 -3.29 22.29 9.35
CA GLY A 135 -3.33 21.97 10.78
C GLY A 135 -2.10 22.33 11.62
N GLY A 136 -1.05 22.94 11.05
CA GLY A 136 0.12 23.46 11.81
C GLY A 136 1.28 22.47 12.04
N LEU A 137 2.14 22.72 13.05
CA LEU A 137 3.43 22.04 13.28
C LEU A 137 3.37 20.50 13.31
N PHE A 138 2.31 19.92 13.88
CA PHE A 138 2.12 18.46 13.91
C PHE A 138 1.98 17.85 12.50
N SER A 139 1.51 18.63 11.52
CA SER A 139 1.51 18.23 10.11
C SER A 139 2.91 18.07 9.54
N MET A 140 3.92 18.84 10.00
CA MET A 140 5.28 18.78 9.45
C MET A 140 6.00 17.50 9.86
N ILE A 141 5.78 16.99 11.08
CA ILE A 141 6.35 15.70 11.53
C ILE A 141 5.79 14.54 10.70
N GLY A 142 4.46 14.50 10.49
CA GLY A 142 3.84 13.51 9.62
C GLY A 142 4.37 13.54 8.19
N ILE A 143 4.58 14.74 7.63
CA ILE A 143 5.16 14.91 6.28
C ILE A 143 6.60 14.34 6.22
N ALA A 144 7.44 14.62 7.22
CA ALA A 144 8.81 14.11 7.28
C ALA A 144 8.86 12.57 7.44
N ILE A 145 8.00 12.00 8.28
CA ILE A 145 7.85 10.53 8.41
C ILE A 145 7.50 9.92 7.06
N ASP A 146 6.54 10.49 6.34
CA ASP A 146 6.19 9.99 5.01
C ASP A 146 7.36 10.11 4.03
N GLN A 147 8.11 11.22 4.00
CA GLN A 147 9.29 11.33 3.12
C GLN A 147 10.30 10.19 3.36
N SER A 148 10.52 9.82 4.63
CA SER A 148 11.34 8.62 4.95
C SER A 148 10.67 7.31 4.52
N GLY A 149 9.33 7.24 4.54
CA GLY A 149 8.54 6.14 3.99
C GLY A 149 8.67 6.02 2.47
N HIS A 150 8.72 7.14 1.76
CA HIS A 150 8.91 7.19 0.32
C HIS A 150 10.28 6.62 -0.07
N GLN A 151 11.36 6.97 0.65
CA GLN A 151 12.68 6.36 0.45
C GLN A 151 12.65 4.83 0.60
N ARG A 152 11.96 4.32 1.63
CA ARG A 152 11.78 2.87 1.82
C ARG A 152 11.00 2.23 0.68
N THR A 153 9.99 2.93 0.15
CA THR A 153 9.20 2.47 -1.00
C THR A 153 10.06 2.38 -2.25
N LEU A 154 10.92 3.38 -2.51
CA LEU A 154 11.86 3.35 -3.63
C LEU A 154 12.79 2.13 -3.55
N THR A 155 13.27 1.77 -2.36
CA THR A 155 14.06 0.55 -2.18
C THR A 155 13.26 -0.71 -2.52
N GLN A 156 12.00 -0.81 -2.09
CA GLN A 156 11.14 -1.95 -2.46
C GLN A 156 10.87 -1.99 -3.97
N LYS A 157 10.63 -0.83 -4.59
CA LYS A 157 10.46 -0.70 -6.04
C LYS A 157 11.70 -1.17 -6.76
N MET A 158 12.90 -0.70 -6.40
CA MET A 158 14.16 -1.13 -6.99
C MET A 158 14.35 -2.65 -6.90
N SER A 159 14.10 -3.25 -5.73
CA SER A 159 14.17 -4.70 -5.58
C SER A 159 13.15 -5.44 -6.46
N LYS A 160 11.92 -4.93 -6.55
CA LYS A 160 10.89 -5.49 -7.44
C LYS A 160 11.32 -5.42 -8.90
N GLU A 161 11.78 -4.26 -9.39
CA GLU A 161 12.25 -4.10 -10.77
C GLU A 161 13.44 -5.04 -11.07
N PHE A 162 14.39 -5.16 -10.15
CA PHE A 162 15.50 -6.11 -10.30
C PHE A 162 15.01 -7.57 -10.43
N LEU A 163 14.06 -7.97 -9.59
CA LEU A 163 13.50 -9.32 -9.64
C LEU A 163 12.67 -9.56 -10.91
N LEU A 164 11.95 -8.55 -11.41
CA LEU A 164 11.23 -8.64 -12.69
C LEU A 164 12.22 -8.93 -13.83
N ILE A 165 13.32 -8.16 -13.90
CA ILE A 165 14.37 -8.36 -14.91
C ILE A 165 15.03 -9.74 -14.76
N ALA A 166 15.27 -10.20 -13.53
CA ALA A 166 15.89 -11.49 -13.27
C ALA A 166 14.98 -12.69 -13.58
N TYR A 167 13.66 -12.51 -13.47
CA TYR A 167 12.67 -13.55 -13.78
C TYR A 167 12.55 -13.77 -15.30
N GLY A 168 12.72 -12.72 -16.11
CA GLY A 168 12.67 -12.76 -17.57
C GLY A 168 11.49 -11.99 -18.12
#